data_AF-A0A969EHZ3-F1
#
_entry.id   AF-A0A969EHZ3-F1
#
_cell.length_a   1.000
_cell.length_b   1.000
_cell.length_c   1.000
_cell.angle_alpha   90.00
_cell.angle_beta   90.00
_cell.angle_gamma   90.00
#
_symmetry.space_group_name_H-M   'P 1'
#
loop_
_entity.id
_entity.type
_entity.pdbx_description
1 polymer ?
#
loop_
_entity_poly.entity_id
_entity_poly.type
_entity_poly.pdbx_seq_one_letter_code
_entity_poly.pdbx_strand_id
1 'polypeptide(L)'
;MHSGLVNEEMASGLKEAGVDGVALDIIGANETIKQVYHLDITVDDYEESLRLLSQYELSLRPHIIIGLHYGKMLGEHYALEMIKKYPVHALILVILMPLHNTPMKNTLPPDTGEVAQFFNEARMAMPSTKILVGCARPGGEYKKIVDKAAIDAGFNGIAYPAEGIIEYAQSLGLTPNYFENSCSCGVE
;
A
#
# COMPACT_ATOMS: atom_id res chain seq x y z
N MET A 1 9.35 2.70 10.57
CA MET A 1 9.80 3.92 9.85
C MET A 1 9.58 3.77 8.35
N HIS A 2 9.52 4.87 7.59
CA HIS A 2 9.49 4.83 6.13
C HIS A 2 10.89 5.14 5.58
N SER A 3 11.57 4.15 5.01
CA SER A 3 12.99 4.28 4.62
C SER A 3 13.20 4.74 3.19
N GLY A 4 12.23 4.49 2.31
CA GLY A 4 12.49 4.49 0.87
C GLY A 4 13.36 3.28 0.50
N LEU A 5 14.12 3.39 -0.59
CA LEU A 5 15.08 2.37 -1.01
C LEU A 5 16.23 2.24 -0.03
N VAL A 6 16.77 1.02 0.09
CA VAL A 6 17.87 0.73 1.02
C VAL A 6 19.02 0.02 0.32
N ASN A 7 20.23 0.22 0.83
CA ASN A 7 21.40 -0.58 0.51
C ASN A 7 21.76 -1.49 1.69
N GLU A 8 22.82 -2.30 1.57
CA GLU A 8 23.23 -3.24 2.63
C GLU A 8 23.55 -2.55 3.96
N GLU A 9 24.29 -1.44 3.91
CA GLU A 9 24.66 -0.68 5.11
C GLU A 9 23.41 -0.18 5.85
N MET A 10 22.44 0.37 5.11
CA MET A 10 21.20 0.86 5.69
C MET A 10 20.36 -0.29 6.25
N ALA A 11 20.26 -1.43 5.55
CA ALA A 11 19.52 -2.58 6.05
C ALA A 11 20.12 -3.14 7.35
N SER A 12 21.45 -3.26 7.44
CA SER A 12 22.14 -3.66 8.68
C SER A 12 21.90 -2.64 9.80
N GLY A 13 22.07 -1.35 9.51
CA GLY A 13 21.86 -0.28 10.48
C GLY A 13 20.43 -0.22 11.02
N LEU A 14 19.43 -0.46 10.17
CA LEU A 14 18.02 -0.57 10.59
C LEU A 14 17.79 -1.73 11.55
N LYS A 15 18.41 -2.88 11.28
CA LYS A 15 18.33 -4.06 12.15
C LYS A 15 19.00 -3.80 13.50
N GLU A 16 20.20 -3.24 13.48
CA GLU A 16 20.96 -2.88 14.70
C GLU A 16 20.21 -1.85 15.55
N ALA A 17 19.54 -0.90 14.92
CA ALA A 17 18.71 0.10 15.61
C ALA A 17 17.42 -0.49 16.22
N GLY A 18 17.06 -1.74 15.90
CA GLY A 18 15.90 -2.42 16.46
C GLY A 18 14.57 -1.82 15.99
N VAL A 19 14.47 -1.40 14.72
CA VAL A 19 13.23 -0.80 14.20
C VAL A 19 12.09 -1.83 14.12
N ASP A 20 10.90 -1.46 14.60
CA ASP A 20 9.74 -2.37 14.66
C ASP A 20 9.15 -2.74 13.30
N GLY A 21 9.50 -1.98 12.25
CA GLY A 21 9.02 -2.23 10.91
C GLY A 21 9.49 -1.19 9.90
N VAL A 22 9.61 -1.64 8.66
CA VAL A 22 10.11 -0.83 7.54
C VAL A 22 9.01 -0.72 6.49
N ALA A 23 8.59 0.51 6.25
CA ALA A 23 7.68 0.89 5.19
C ALA A 23 8.46 1.44 4.00
N LEU A 24 8.01 1.05 2.81
CA LEU A 24 8.53 1.55 1.54
C LEU A 24 7.44 1.45 0.47
N ASP A 25 7.39 2.42 -0.44
CA ASP A 25 6.55 2.35 -1.63
C ASP A 25 7.22 1.44 -2.67
N ILE A 26 6.46 0.52 -3.26
CA ILE A 26 6.93 -0.40 -4.30
C ILE A 26 6.30 -0.02 -5.62
N ILE A 27 7.11 0.44 -6.57
CA ILE A 27 6.66 0.89 -7.88
C ILE A 27 7.05 -0.13 -8.94
N GLY A 28 6.06 -0.72 -9.61
CA GLY A 28 6.27 -1.78 -10.60
C GLY A 28 6.33 -1.31 -12.06
N ALA A 29 6.60 -0.03 -12.33
CA ALA A 29 6.74 0.49 -13.68
C ALA A 29 7.85 1.55 -13.78
N ASN A 30 8.84 1.32 -14.65
CA ASN A 30 9.95 2.25 -14.90
C ASN A 30 9.45 3.61 -15.42
N GLU A 31 8.38 3.60 -16.21
CA GLU A 31 7.72 4.80 -16.71
C GLU A 31 7.18 5.67 -15.57
N THR A 32 6.55 5.05 -14.56
CA THR A 32 6.06 5.76 -13.37
C THR A 32 7.22 6.33 -12.57
N ILE A 33 8.28 5.55 -12.35
CA ILE A 33 9.45 6.01 -11.61
C ILE A 33 10.09 7.24 -12.29
N LYS A 34 10.26 7.18 -13.61
CA LYS A 34 10.87 8.26 -14.39
C LYS A 34 9.98 9.48 -14.54
N GLN A 35 8.69 9.29 -14.82
CA GLN A 35 7.78 10.40 -15.16
C GLN A 35 7.13 11.04 -13.95
N VAL A 36 6.90 10.28 -12.88
CA VAL A 36 6.22 10.76 -11.66
C VAL A 36 7.23 11.10 -10.57
N TYR A 37 8.18 10.20 -10.28
CA TYR A 37 9.20 10.44 -9.26
C TYR A 37 10.46 11.15 -9.77
N HIS A 38 10.68 11.18 -11.08
CA HIS A 38 11.87 11.81 -11.68
C HIS A 38 13.19 11.22 -11.17
N LEU A 39 13.19 9.92 -10.84
CA LEU A 39 14.36 9.21 -10.35
C LEU A 39 15.01 8.41 -11.49
N ASP A 40 16.34 8.33 -11.46
CA ASP A 40 17.15 7.51 -12.37
C ASP A 40 17.45 6.14 -11.74
N ILE A 41 16.38 5.41 -11.44
CA ILE A 41 16.37 4.07 -10.88
C ILE A 41 15.32 3.24 -11.61
N THR A 42 15.26 1.96 -11.32
CA THR A 42 14.39 0.99 -11.97
C THR A 42 13.55 0.21 -10.97
N VAL A 43 12.61 -0.58 -11.47
CA VAL A 43 11.86 -1.57 -10.68
C VAL A 43 12.78 -2.54 -9.93
N ASP A 44 13.96 -2.85 -10.47
CA ASP A 44 14.91 -3.78 -9.87
C ASP A 44 15.50 -3.23 -8.55
N ASP A 45 15.63 -1.90 -8.43
CA ASP A 45 16.10 -1.26 -7.19
C ASP A 45 15.09 -1.41 -6.04
N TYR A 46 13.79 -1.42 -6.36
CA TYR A 46 12.72 -1.71 -5.39
C TYR A 46 12.72 -3.18 -4.98
N GLU A 47 12.90 -4.09 -5.93
CA GLU A 47 13.01 -5.53 -5.64
C GLU A 47 14.25 -5.84 -4.80
N GLU A 48 15.39 -5.19 -5.08
CA GLU A 48 16.61 -5.32 -4.30
C GLU A 48 16.42 -4.82 -2.87
N SER A 49 15.71 -3.70 -2.68
CA SER A 49 15.38 -3.20 -1.34
C SER A 49 14.51 -4.19 -0.56
N LEU A 50 13.49 -4.80 -1.20
CA LEU A 50 12.69 -5.85 -0.58
C LEU A 50 13.55 -7.07 -0.18
N ARG A 51 14.44 -7.49 -1.08
CA ARG A 51 15.36 -8.61 -0.86
C ARG A 51 16.28 -8.37 0.33
N LEU A 52 16.93 -7.20 0.38
CA LEU A 52 17.84 -6.82 1.46
C LEU A 52 17.10 -6.77 2.81
N LEU A 53 16.00 -6.03 2.89
CA LEU A 53 15.23 -5.92 4.13
C LEU A 53 14.74 -7.29 4.61
N SER A 54 14.32 -8.16 3.70
CA SER A 54 13.95 -9.54 4.03
C SER A 54 15.14 -10.37 4.53
N GLN A 55 16.33 -10.22 3.93
CA GLN A 55 17.54 -10.94 4.32
C GLN A 55 17.98 -10.59 5.75
N TYR A 56 17.80 -9.34 6.17
CA TYR A 56 18.09 -8.88 7.54
C TYR A 56 16.93 -9.14 8.53
N GLU A 57 15.89 -9.87 8.10
CA GLU A 57 14.72 -10.23 8.91
C GLU A 57 14.03 -9.01 9.52
N LEU A 58 13.88 -7.93 8.73
CA LEU A 58 13.12 -6.76 9.12
C LEU A 58 11.62 -6.98 8.84
N SER A 59 10.75 -6.46 9.71
CA SER A 59 9.30 -6.52 9.51
C SER A 59 8.89 -5.62 8.34
N LEU A 60 8.76 -6.20 7.16
CA LEU A 60 8.39 -5.53 5.92
C LEU A 60 6.91 -5.12 5.88
N ARG A 61 6.65 -3.85 5.53
CA ARG A 61 5.32 -3.25 5.42
C ARG A 61 5.22 -2.42 4.14
N PRO A 62 5.30 -3.04 2.95
CA PRO A 62 5.33 -2.33 1.68
C PRO A 62 3.98 -1.66 1.36
N HIS A 63 4.07 -0.58 0.58
CA HIS A 63 2.94 0.15 0.04
C HIS A 63 2.87 -0.01 -1.47
N ILE A 64 1.66 -0.22 -2.01
CA ILE A 64 1.39 -0.01 -3.44
C ILE A 64 0.49 1.21 -3.56
N ILE A 65 0.91 2.17 -4.38
CA ILE A 65 0.15 3.39 -4.67
C ILE A 65 -0.66 3.18 -5.96
N ILE A 66 -1.94 2.92 -5.79
CA ILE A 66 -2.88 2.64 -6.87
C ILE A 66 -3.16 3.90 -7.67
N GLY A 67 -2.90 3.82 -8.98
CA GLY A 67 -3.09 4.93 -9.91
C GLY A 67 -1.98 5.96 -9.88
N LEU A 68 -0.79 5.64 -9.33
CA LEU A 68 0.31 6.61 -9.25
C LEU A 68 0.68 7.18 -10.62
N HIS A 69 0.54 6.38 -11.68
CA HIS A 69 0.81 6.82 -13.05
C HIS A 69 -0.34 7.69 -13.60
N TYR A 70 -0.46 8.92 -13.09
CA TYR A 70 -1.46 9.89 -13.54
C TYR A 70 -2.90 9.35 -13.52
N GLY A 71 -3.25 8.57 -12.49
CA GLY A 71 -4.58 8.00 -12.33
C GLY A 71 -4.82 6.69 -13.08
N LYS A 72 -3.78 6.12 -13.71
CA LYS A 72 -3.86 4.87 -14.47
C LYS A 72 -3.14 3.75 -13.74
N MET A 73 -3.71 2.55 -13.82
CA MET A 73 -3.02 1.32 -13.46
C MET A 73 -1.96 1.01 -14.52
N LEU A 74 -0.71 0.88 -14.09
CA LEU A 74 0.42 0.58 -14.97
C LEU A 74 1.41 -0.42 -14.36
N GLY A 75 1.71 -0.29 -13.07
CA GLY A 75 2.77 -1.07 -12.40
C GLY A 75 2.31 -1.84 -11.16
N GLU A 76 1.06 -1.65 -10.73
CA GLU A 76 0.51 -2.14 -9.47
C GLU A 76 0.51 -3.68 -9.41
N HIS A 77 0.17 -4.34 -10.51
CA HIS A 77 0.21 -5.80 -10.61
C HIS A 77 1.64 -6.33 -10.53
N TYR A 78 2.60 -5.68 -11.19
CA TYR A 78 4.01 -6.08 -11.11
C TYR A 78 4.59 -5.82 -9.71
N ALA A 79 4.19 -4.72 -9.05
CA ALA A 79 4.54 -4.45 -7.66
C ALA A 79 4.04 -5.57 -6.72
N LEU A 80 2.79 -6.03 -6.91
CA LEU A 80 2.24 -7.17 -6.17
C LEU A 80 3.04 -8.45 -6.42
N GLU A 81 3.42 -8.72 -7.67
CA GLU A 81 4.26 -9.87 -8.04
C GLU A 81 5.67 -9.82 -7.44
N MET A 82 6.26 -8.63 -7.24
CA MET A 82 7.53 -8.47 -6.52
C MET A 82 7.34 -8.73 -5.02
N ILE A 83 6.32 -8.12 -4.41
CA ILE A 83 6.06 -8.20 -2.97
C ILE A 83 5.80 -9.65 -2.51
N LYS A 84 5.03 -10.44 -3.28
CA LYS A 84 4.65 -11.80 -2.88
C LYS A 84 5.83 -12.79 -2.75
N LYS A 85 7.01 -12.43 -3.26
CA LYS A 85 8.22 -13.25 -3.18
C LYS A 85 8.84 -13.25 -1.76
N TYR A 86 8.42 -12.31 -0.91
CA TYR A 86 9.05 -12.05 0.39
C TYR A 86 8.05 -12.21 1.55
N PRO A 87 8.54 -12.55 2.76
CA PRO A 87 7.73 -12.55 3.97
C PRO A 87 7.42 -11.10 4.39
N VAL A 88 6.20 -10.64 4.10
CA VAL A 88 5.74 -9.31 4.52
C VAL A 88 4.77 -9.42 5.70
N HIS A 89 4.91 -8.50 6.65
CA HIS A 89 4.06 -8.44 7.84
C HIS A 89 2.64 -7.96 7.48
N ALA A 90 2.58 -6.94 6.62
CA ALA A 90 1.33 -6.42 6.07
C ALA A 90 1.58 -5.73 4.73
N LEU A 91 0.61 -5.84 3.81
CA LEU A 91 0.56 -5.05 2.58
C LEU A 91 -0.38 -3.86 2.81
N ILE A 92 0.09 -2.66 2.51
CA ILE A 92 -0.73 -1.46 2.60
C ILE A 92 -1.03 -0.96 1.18
N LEU A 93 -2.30 -0.76 0.87
CA LEU A 93 -2.75 -0.19 -0.39
C LEU A 93 -3.22 1.24 -0.15
N VAL A 94 -2.62 2.18 -0.87
CA VAL A 94 -3.04 3.59 -0.89
C VAL A 94 -3.45 3.95 -2.31
N ILE A 95 -4.22 5.01 -2.47
CA ILE A 95 -4.73 5.44 -3.78
C ILE A 95 -4.27 6.86 -4.01
N LEU A 96 -3.86 7.16 -5.26
CA LEU A 96 -3.47 8.50 -5.66
C LEU A 96 -4.54 9.51 -5.23
N MET A 97 -4.12 10.44 -4.37
CA MET A 97 -4.92 11.58 -3.95
C MET A 97 -4.30 12.84 -4.57
N PRO A 98 -4.99 13.50 -5.51
CA PRO A 98 -4.51 14.75 -6.09
C PRO A 98 -4.28 15.80 -5.01
N LEU A 99 -3.07 16.34 -4.93
CA LEU A 99 -2.71 17.37 -3.96
C LEU A 99 -2.68 18.75 -4.62
N HIS A 100 -3.19 19.75 -3.91
CA HIS A 100 -3.04 21.14 -4.31
C HIS A 100 -1.56 21.50 -4.49
N ASN A 101 -1.28 22.40 -5.42
CA ASN A 101 0.07 22.88 -5.74
C ASN A 101 1.05 21.80 -6.24
N THR A 102 0.54 20.67 -6.75
CA THR A 102 1.34 19.68 -7.47
C THR A 102 1.00 19.66 -8.97
N PRO A 103 1.89 19.18 -9.85
CA PRO A 103 1.57 18.96 -11.26
C PRO A 103 0.35 18.06 -11.48
N MET A 104 0.08 17.15 -10.52
CA MET A 104 -1.01 16.17 -10.57
C MET A 104 -2.30 16.65 -9.90
N LYS A 105 -2.43 17.94 -9.56
CA LYS A 105 -3.61 18.48 -8.85
C LYS A 105 -4.96 18.22 -9.53
N ASN A 106 -4.96 18.05 -10.85
CA ASN A 106 -6.16 17.83 -11.67
C ASN A 106 -6.25 16.38 -12.19
N THR A 107 -5.36 15.50 -11.74
CA THR A 107 -5.40 14.09 -12.10
C THR A 107 -6.63 13.45 -11.46
N LEU A 108 -7.39 12.68 -12.22
CA LEU A 108 -8.47 11.87 -11.64
C LEU A 108 -7.86 10.58 -11.09
N PRO A 109 -8.30 10.08 -9.92
CA PRO A 109 -7.91 8.75 -9.46
C PRO A 109 -8.46 7.66 -10.40
N PRO A 110 -7.96 6.42 -10.32
CA PRO A 110 -8.54 5.28 -11.03
C PRO A 110 -10.02 5.09 -10.69
N ASP A 111 -10.77 4.47 -11.59
CA ASP A 111 -12.17 4.14 -11.34
C ASP A 111 -12.31 3.21 -10.13
N THR A 112 -13.36 3.41 -9.34
CA THR A 112 -13.58 2.61 -8.13
C THR A 112 -13.76 1.11 -8.41
N GLY A 113 -14.28 0.74 -9.58
CA GLY A 113 -14.39 -0.65 -10.02
C GLY A 113 -13.03 -1.27 -10.33
N GLU A 114 -12.12 -0.51 -10.94
CA GLU A 114 -10.74 -0.94 -11.20
C GLU A 114 -9.96 -1.13 -9.88
N VAL A 115 -10.15 -0.21 -8.92
CA VAL A 115 -9.59 -0.36 -7.56
C VAL A 115 -10.15 -1.60 -6.86
N ALA A 116 -11.47 -1.81 -6.91
CA ALA A 116 -12.11 -2.97 -6.29
C ALA A 116 -11.66 -4.29 -6.93
N GLN A 117 -11.44 -4.31 -8.25
CA GLN A 117 -10.86 -5.46 -8.94
C GLN A 117 -9.46 -5.76 -8.40
N PHE A 118 -8.58 -4.75 -8.35
CA PHE A 118 -7.22 -4.92 -7.82
C PHE A 118 -7.21 -5.37 -6.36
N PHE A 119 -8.15 -4.91 -5.53
CA PHE A 119 -8.28 -5.38 -4.14
C PHE A 119 -8.56 -6.88 -4.06
N ASN A 120 -9.48 -7.39 -4.89
CA ASN A 120 -9.76 -8.82 -4.94
C ASN A 120 -8.55 -9.62 -5.41
N GLU A 121 -7.85 -9.12 -6.43
CA GLU A 121 -6.63 -9.75 -6.94
C GLU A 121 -5.51 -9.78 -5.89
N ALA A 122 -5.30 -8.69 -5.15
CA ALA A 122 -4.35 -8.63 -4.05
C ALA A 122 -4.68 -9.63 -2.94
N ARG A 123 -5.96 -9.75 -2.55
CA ARG A 123 -6.40 -10.76 -1.59
C ARG A 123 -6.16 -12.19 -2.10
N MET A 124 -6.51 -12.48 -3.35
CA MET A 124 -6.31 -13.81 -3.95
C MET A 124 -4.83 -14.18 -4.06
N ALA A 125 -3.97 -13.22 -4.41
CA ALA A 125 -2.54 -13.44 -4.54
C ALA A 125 -1.83 -13.64 -3.19
N MET A 126 -2.34 -13.00 -2.12
CA MET A 126 -1.72 -13.02 -0.79
C MET A 126 -2.75 -13.38 0.31
N PRO A 127 -3.34 -14.59 0.28
CA PRO A 127 -4.51 -14.94 1.11
C PRO A 127 -4.21 -14.93 2.62
N SER A 128 -2.99 -15.26 3.02
CA SER A 128 -2.55 -15.28 4.42
C SER A 128 -1.95 -13.95 4.91
N THR A 129 -1.74 -12.99 4.01
CA THR A 129 -1.11 -11.70 4.37
C THR A 129 -2.16 -10.73 4.88
N LYS A 130 -1.81 -9.96 5.91
CA LYS A 130 -2.64 -8.85 6.37
C LYS A 130 -2.64 -7.75 5.30
N ILE A 131 -3.80 -7.39 4.76
CA ILE A 131 -3.92 -6.32 3.74
C ILE A 131 -4.75 -5.19 4.33
N LEU A 132 -4.27 -3.95 4.17
CA LEU A 132 -4.91 -2.76 4.72
C LEU A 132 -5.08 -1.69 3.66
N VAL A 133 -6.15 -0.90 3.78
CA VAL A 133 -6.28 0.38 3.07
C VAL A 133 -5.64 1.47 3.91
N GLY A 134 -4.61 2.12 3.36
CA GLY A 134 -3.92 3.23 4.01
C GLY A 134 -4.72 4.53 3.99
N CYS A 135 -4.22 5.54 4.70
CA CYS A 135 -4.94 6.81 4.88
C CYS A 135 -5.08 7.64 3.60
N ALA A 136 -4.10 7.58 2.70
CA ALA A 136 -4.10 8.35 1.46
C ALA A 136 -5.05 7.71 0.43
N ARG A 137 -6.20 8.37 0.21
CA ARG A 137 -7.15 8.09 -0.87
C ARG A 137 -8.12 9.26 -1.05
N PRO A 138 -8.71 9.45 -2.25
CA PRO A 138 -9.71 10.49 -2.49
C PRO A 138 -10.89 10.41 -1.51
N GLY A 139 -11.37 11.58 -1.05
CA GLY A 139 -12.47 11.70 -0.11
C GLY A 139 -13.87 11.53 -0.73
N GLY A 140 -14.91 11.85 0.05
CA GLY A 140 -16.30 11.85 -0.42
C GLY A 140 -16.84 10.45 -0.74
N GLU A 141 -17.69 10.36 -1.76
CA GLU A 141 -18.33 9.10 -2.19
C GLU A 141 -17.31 8.07 -2.68
N TYR A 142 -16.21 8.52 -3.31
CA TYR A 142 -15.12 7.64 -3.73
C TYR A 142 -14.60 6.81 -2.56
N LYS A 143 -14.32 7.49 -1.43
CA LYS A 143 -13.82 6.85 -0.20
C LYS A 143 -14.78 5.80 0.34
N LYS A 144 -16.09 6.08 0.34
CA LYS A 144 -17.11 5.15 0.84
C LYS A 144 -17.17 3.88 -0.02
N ILE A 145 -17.14 4.03 -1.35
CA ILE A 145 -17.18 2.90 -2.28
C ILE A 145 -15.93 2.01 -2.11
N VAL A 146 -14.74 2.63 -2.05
CA VAL A 146 -13.48 1.90 -1.87
C VAL A 146 -13.39 1.23 -0.50
N ASP A 147 -13.77 1.92 0.58
CA ASP A 147 -13.75 1.35 1.93
C ASP A 147 -14.69 0.14 2.03
N LYS A 148 -15.87 0.22 1.39
CA LYS A 148 -16.80 -0.90 1.27
C LYS A 148 -16.18 -2.06 0.49
N ALA A 149 -15.59 -1.78 -0.67
CA ALA A 149 -14.92 -2.79 -1.50
C ALA A 149 -13.78 -3.50 -0.78
N ALA A 150 -13.04 -2.79 0.10
CA ALA A 150 -12.00 -3.39 0.93
C ALA A 150 -12.56 -4.41 1.93
N ILE A 151 -13.68 -4.09 2.58
CA ILE A 151 -14.38 -5.04 3.47
C ILE A 151 -14.84 -6.26 2.67
N ASP A 152 -15.47 -6.03 1.52
CA ASP A 152 -15.97 -7.11 0.65
C ASP A 152 -14.84 -8.01 0.13
N ALA A 153 -13.65 -7.45 -0.12
CA ALA A 153 -12.43 -8.18 -0.47
C ALA A 153 -11.73 -8.84 0.75
N GLY A 154 -12.29 -8.73 1.95
CA GLY A 154 -11.75 -9.34 3.16
C GLY A 154 -10.45 -8.70 3.65
N PHE A 155 -10.27 -7.39 3.47
CA PHE A 155 -9.11 -6.67 4.02
C PHE A 155 -9.19 -6.60 5.55
N ASN A 156 -8.02 -6.56 6.18
CA ASN A 156 -7.87 -6.68 7.63
C ASN A 156 -7.95 -5.35 8.37
N GLY A 157 -7.83 -4.23 7.66
CA GLY A 157 -7.87 -2.91 8.26
C GLY A 157 -8.09 -1.80 7.25
N ILE A 158 -8.74 -0.72 7.70
CA ILE A 158 -8.96 0.49 6.93
C ILE A 158 -8.58 1.66 7.83
N ALA A 159 -7.62 2.46 7.37
CA ALA A 159 -7.25 3.67 8.07
C ALA A 159 -8.29 4.76 7.87
N TYR A 160 -8.73 5.37 8.97
CA TYR A 160 -9.76 6.42 9.01
C TYR A 160 -10.96 6.06 8.11
N PRO A 161 -11.74 5.02 8.42
CA PRO A 161 -12.83 4.57 7.56
C PRO A 161 -13.89 5.67 7.34
N ALA A 162 -14.58 5.63 6.20
CA ALA A 162 -15.64 6.60 5.93
C ALA A 162 -16.83 6.38 6.87
N GLU A 163 -17.65 7.41 7.05
CA GLU A 163 -18.90 7.28 7.81
C GLU A 163 -19.77 6.15 7.24
N GLY A 164 -20.31 5.30 8.11
CA GLY A 164 -21.12 4.14 7.73
C GLY A 164 -20.34 2.84 7.48
N ILE A 165 -19.00 2.90 7.37
CA ILE A 165 -18.18 1.72 7.04
C ILE A 165 -18.04 0.75 8.23
N ILE A 166 -18.02 1.28 9.46
CA ILE A 166 -17.98 0.47 10.68
C ILE A 166 -19.30 -0.29 10.82
N GLU A 167 -20.43 0.38 10.63
CA GLU A 167 -21.77 -0.19 10.67
C GLU A 167 -21.95 -1.22 9.56
N TYR A 168 -21.41 -0.96 8.37
CA TYR A 168 -21.39 -1.93 7.27
C TYR A 168 -20.64 -3.21 7.66
N ALA A 169 -19.42 -3.09 8.21
CA ALA A 169 -18.66 -4.25 8.69
C ALA A 169 -19.44 -5.06 9.75
N GLN A 170 -20.06 -4.37 10.71
CA GLN A 170 -20.89 -5.00 11.74
C GLN A 170 -22.11 -5.71 11.14
N SER A 171 -22.74 -5.13 10.11
CA SER A 171 -23.88 -5.76 9.41
C SER A 171 -23.52 -7.08 8.73
N LEU A 172 -22.25 -7.27 8.39
CA LEU A 172 -21.69 -8.52 7.85
C LEU A 172 -21.25 -9.51 8.93
N GLY A 173 -21.46 -9.18 10.21
CA GLY A 173 -21.05 -10.01 11.36
C GLY A 173 -19.58 -9.86 11.75
N LEU A 174 -18.87 -8.85 11.23
CA LEU A 174 -17.49 -8.56 11.62
C LEU A 174 -17.45 -7.77 12.93
N THR A 175 -16.38 -7.96 13.71
CA THR A 175 -16.14 -7.19 14.95
C THR A 175 -15.01 -6.19 14.71
N PRO A 176 -15.30 -4.87 14.63
CA PRO A 176 -14.27 -3.86 14.48
C PRO A 176 -13.40 -3.73 15.74
N ASN A 177 -12.09 -3.67 15.55
CA ASN A 177 -11.11 -3.31 16.58
C ASN A 177 -10.49 -1.96 16.23
N TYR A 178 -10.23 -1.13 17.24
CA TYR A 178 -9.70 0.21 17.08
C TYR A 178 -8.26 0.27 17.57
N PHE A 179 -7.39 0.87 16.77
CA PHE A 179 -5.98 1.05 17.07
C PHE A 179 -5.60 2.51 16.87
N GLU A 180 -4.93 3.11 17.86
CA GLU A 180 -4.42 4.49 17.80
C GLU A 180 -3.00 4.55 17.23
N ASN A 181 -2.75 3.77 16.17
CA ASN A 181 -1.44 3.64 15.53
C ASN A 181 -1.51 4.10 14.07
N SER A 182 -0.35 4.28 13.43
CA SER A 182 -0.31 4.50 11.99
C SER A 182 -0.87 3.29 11.22
N CYS A 183 -1.30 3.51 9.97
CA CYS A 183 -1.85 2.46 9.09
C CYS A 183 -0.88 1.28 8.88
N SER A 184 0.41 1.50 9.07
CA SER A 184 1.45 0.49 8.97
C SER A 184 1.82 -0.15 10.32
N CYS A 185 1.36 0.37 11.46
CA CYS A 185 1.74 -0.13 12.79
C CYS A 185 0.60 -0.80 13.57
N GLY A 186 -0.66 -0.60 13.20
CA GLY A 186 -1.82 -1.15 13.92
C GLY A 186 -2.20 -2.59 13.56
N VAL A 187 -1.22 -3.45 13.24
CA VAL A 187 -1.49 -4.77 12.66
C VAL A 187 -0.80 -5.89 13.43
N GLU A 188 -1.10 -6.01 14.72
CA GLU A 188 -0.67 -7.14 15.55
C GLU A 188 -1.70 -8.27 15.56
#